data_AF-A0A536V638-F1
#
_entry.id   AF-A0A536V638-F1
#
_cell.length_a   1.000
_cell.length_b   1.000
_cell.length_c   1.000
_cell.angle_alpha   90.00
_cell.angle_beta   90.00
_cell.angle_gamma   90.00
#
_symmetry.space_group_name_H-M   'P 1'
#
loop_
_entity.id
_entity.type
_entity.pdbx_description
1 polymer ?
#
loop_
_entity_poly.entity_id
_entity_poly.type
_entity_poly.pdbx_seq_one_letter_code
_entity_poly.pdbx_strand_id
1 'polypeptide(L)'
;MFSFFKKKPPAQPAPAAPEAIAPTPPPAAEEPSRAGWLQRLHQGLRKTGSSIAQVFTGTQIDDALYEELEAALLMADAGVKATQYLLDDLKRRVKEAKATDPQAVRALLVDALTELLRPLEKQLTLTDAPPTVMMVVGVNGAGKTTSIGKLTRHLAEGDQKVLLAAADTFRAAAREQLSIWADRAHVEIVSQEGADPAAVTFDAINAGRARGCDVVIADTAGRLPTQLHLMEELKKIKRVIGKAQETAPHEVLLVVDGNTGQ
;
A
#
# COMPACT_ATOMS: atom_id res chain seq x y z
N MET A 1 73.11 41.98 50.02
CA MET A 1 74.12 41.05 49.47
C MET A 1 73.80 40.79 48.00
N PHE A 2 74.76 41.11 47.12
CA PHE A 2 75.03 40.61 45.75
C PHE A 2 73.84 40.06 44.92
N SER A 3 73.37 40.79 43.90
CA SER A 3 73.81 40.79 42.49
C SER A 3 73.43 39.54 41.68
N PHE A 4 72.60 39.68 40.63
CA PHE A 4 73.02 39.62 39.21
C PHE A 4 71.82 39.45 38.26
N PHE A 5 71.87 40.24 37.20
CA PHE A 5 71.06 40.25 35.98
C PHE A 5 70.83 38.88 35.32
N LYS A 6 69.65 38.67 34.73
CA LYS A 6 69.51 38.10 33.36
C LYS A 6 68.13 38.40 32.75
N LYS A 7 68.14 39.21 31.69
CA LYS A 7 67.03 39.42 30.74
C LYS A 7 66.67 38.10 30.05
N LYS A 8 65.39 37.74 29.99
CA LYS A 8 64.84 36.61 29.23
C LYS A 8 64.09 37.14 27.99
N PRO A 9 64.18 36.49 26.81
CA PRO A 9 63.71 37.03 25.52
C PRO A 9 62.18 36.98 25.36
N PRO A 10 61.57 37.75 24.45
CA PRO A 10 60.13 37.76 24.23
C PRO A 10 59.66 36.43 23.62
N ALA A 11 58.54 35.92 24.15
CA ALA A 11 57.91 34.67 23.73
C ALA A 11 57.28 34.81 22.34
N GLN A 12 57.56 33.84 21.46
CA GLN A 12 56.89 33.67 20.17
C GLN A 12 55.43 33.23 20.40
N PRO A 13 54.47 33.71 19.59
CA PRO A 13 53.09 33.24 19.65
C PRO A 13 52.98 31.78 19.20
N ALA A 14 52.22 30.99 19.95
CA ALA A 14 51.98 29.58 19.73
C ALA A 14 51.25 29.31 18.39
N PRO A 15 51.51 28.18 17.71
CA PRO A 15 50.81 27.81 16.48
C PRO A 15 49.34 27.49 16.76
N ALA A 16 48.46 28.03 15.92
CA ALA A 16 47.02 27.80 15.96
C ALA A 16 46.70 26.31 15.78
N ALA A 17 45.82 25.79 16.63
CA ALA A 17 45.30 24.44 16.53
C ALA A 17 44.49 24.26 15.22
N PRO A 18 44.60 23.11 14.54
CA PRO A 18 43.82 22.85 13.33
C PRO A 18 42.32 22.75 13.66
N GLU A 19 41.51 23.54 12.95
CA GLU A 19 40.06 23.51 13.02
C GLU A 19 39.54 22.11 12.63
N ALA A 20 38.77 21.52 13.53
CA ALA A 20 38.08 20.27 13.30
C ALA A 20 37.00 20.47 12.22
N ILE A 21 37.17 19.84 11.06
CA ILE A 21 36.14 19.76 10.03
C ILE A 21 34.98 18.94 10.61
N ALA A 22 33.87 19.61 10.91
CA ALA A 22 32.65 18.94 11.30
C ALA A 22 32.14 18.08 10.13
N PRO A 23 31.73 16.82 10.36
CA PRO A 23 31.19 15.97 9.31
C PRO A 23 29.86 16.55 8.82
N THR A 24 29.77 16.76 7.51
CA THR A 24 28.56 17.16 6.81
C THR A 24 27.43 16.17 7.13
N PRO A 25 26.23 16.62 7.53
CA PRO A 25 25.12 15.72 7.78
C PRO A 25 24.75 14.96 6.50
N PRO A 26 24.35 13.68 6.61
CA PRO A 26 23.89 12.91 5.46
C PRO A 26 22.69 13.62 4.80
N PRO A 27 22.55 13.53 3.46
CA PRO A 27 21.46 14.19 2.76
C PRO A 27 20.11 13.72 3.33
N ALA A 28 19.26 14.67 3.69
CA ALA A 28 17.90 14.42 4.10
C ALA A 28 17.18 13.59 3.01
N ALA A 29 16.51 12.53 3.43
CA ALA A 29 15.70 11.72 2.52
C ALA A 29 14.66 12.64 1.84
N GLU A 30 14.76 12.76 0.51
CA GLU A 30 13.78 13.51 -0.27
C GLU A 30 12.39 12.90 -0.06
N GLU A 31 11.41 13.72 0.33
CA GLU A 31 10.03 13.28 0.40
C GLU A 31 9.60 12.74 -0.98
N PRO A 32 8.90 11.61 -1.04
CA PRO A 32 8.48 11.03 -2.31
C PRO A 32 7.52 11.99 -3.02
N SER A 33 8.03 12.73 -4.00
CA SER A 33 7.22 13.63 -4.80
C SER A 33 6.10 12.87 -5.51
N ARG A 34 4.92 13.51 -5.61
CA ARG A 34 3.77 12.97 -6.35
C ARG A 34 4.14 12.61 -7.80
N ALA A 35 5.07 13.36 -8.39
CA ALA A 35 5.64 13.09 -9.72
C ALA A 35 6.36 11.73 -9.77
N GLY A 36 7.19 11.41 -8.78
CA GLY A 36 7.87 10.11 -8.70
C GLY A 36 6.91 8.93 -8.49
N TRP A 37 5.84 9.12 -7.73
CA TRP A 37 4.79 8.10 -7.59
C TRP A 37 4.03 7.85 -8.90
N LEU A 38 3.60 8.92 -9.59
CA LEU A 38 2.93 8.83 -10.90
C LEU A 38 3.82 8.14 -11.94
N GLN A 39 5.11 8.44 -11.96
CA GLN A 39 6.05 7.79 -12.86
C GLN A 39 6.16 6.28 -12.60
N ARG A 40 6.23 5.85 -11.34
CA ARG A 40 6.23 4.43 -10.98
C ARG A 40 4.93 3.74 -11.39
N LEU A 41 3.79 4.40 -11.21
CA LEU A 41 2.48 3.88 -11.65
C LEU A 41 2.43 3.71 -13.17
N HIS A 42 2.83 4.74 -13.92
CA HIS A 42 2.91 4.68 -15.39
C HIS A 42 3.84 3.55 -15.87
N GLN A 43 4.98 3.36 -15.20
CA GLN A 43 5.92 2.30 -15.55
C GLN A 43 5.31 0.92 -15.29
N GLY A 44 4.63 0.72 -14.16
CA GLY A 44 3.98 -0.55 -13.81
C GLY A 44 2.84 -0.91 -14.78
N LEU A 45 2.09 0.09 -15.26
CA LEU A 45 0.97 -0.11 -16.18
C LEU A 45 1.36 -0.03 -17.65
N ARG A 46 2.64 0.14 -17.97
CA ARG A 46 3.10 0.39 -19.36
C ARG A 46 2.64 -0.68 -20.33
N LYS A 47 2.70 -1.97 -19.96
CA LYS A 47 2.30 -3.08 -20.82
C LYS A 47 0.81 -2.98 -21.17
N THR A 48 -0.05 -2.90 -20.15
CA THR A 48 -1.51 -2.77 -20.27
C THR A 48 -1.95 -1.49 -20.99
N GLY A 49 -1.35 -0.35 -20.65
CA GLY A 49 -1.72 0.93 -21.24
C GLY A 49 -1.31 1.04 -22.71
N SER A 50 -0.21 0.38 -23.12
CA SER A 50 0.31 0.49 -24.48
C SER A 50 -0.58 -0.19 -25.53
N SER A 51 -1.17 -1.35 -25.23
CA SER A 51 -2.07 -2.05 -26.14
C SER A 51 -3.36 -1.26 -26.38
N ILE A 52 -3.95 -0.69 -25.33
CA ILE A 52 -5.17 0.11 -25.43
C ILE A 52 -4.88 1.43 -26.18
N ALA A 53 -3.74 2.07 -25.92
CA ALA A 53 -3.37 3.32 -26.59
C ALA A 53 -3.15 3.17 -28.10
N GLN A 54 -2.67 2.00 -28.56
CA GLN A 54 -2.40 1.74 -29.98
C GLN A 54 -3.67 1.79 -30.85
N VAL A 55 -4.83 1.42 -30.31
CA VAL A 55 -6.13 1.46 -31.01
C VAL A 55 -6.47 2.88 -31.48
N PHE A 56 -6.04 3.90 -30.74
CA PHE A 56 -6.33 5.31 -31.06
C PHE A 56 -5.30 5.99 -31.97
N THR A 57 -4.41 5.21 -32.61
CA THR A 57 -3.41 5.74 -33.57
C THR A 57 -3.91 5.76 -35.01
N GLY A 58 -5.03 5.08 -35.30
CA GLY A 58 -5.71 5.14 -36.59
C GLY A 58 -6.32 6.52 -36.88
N THR A 59 -6.93 6.66 -38.07
CA THR A 59 -7.46 7.94 -38.56
C THR A 59 -8.98 8.01 -38.62
N GLN A 60 -9.71 6.90 -38.43
CA GLN A 60 -11.17 6.87 -38.55
C GLN A 60 -11.83 6.23 -37.33
N ILE A 61 -13.07 6.67 -37.07
CA ILE A 61 -13.95 6.12 -36.04
C ILE A 61 -14.98 5.25 -36.77
N ASP A 62 -14.68 3.97 -36.90
CA ASP A 62 -15.52 2.97 -37.56
C ASP A 62 -15.80 1.78 -36.63
N ASP A 63 -16.56 0.79 -37.11
CA ASP A 63 -16.85 -0.43 -36.34
C ASP A 63 -15.57 -1.21 -36.01
N ALA A 64 -14.55 -1.17 -36.88
CA ALA A 64 -13.28 -1.83 -36.66
C ALA A 64 -12.53 -1.26 -35.45
N LEU A 65 -12.56 0.06 -35.24
CA LEU A 65 -12.00 0.70 -34.05
C LEU A 65 -12.61 0.12 -32.75
N TYR A 66 -13.92 -0.10 -32.73
CA TYR A 66 -14.59 -0.64 -31.55
C TYR A 66 -14.28 -2.12 -31.33
N GLU A 67 -14.16 -2.91 -32.39
CA GLU A 67 -13.73 -4.31 -32.31
C GLU A 67 -12.28 -4.44 -31.81
N GLU A 68 -11.38 -3.58 -32.30
CA GLU A 68 -9.99 -3.53 -31.83
C GLU A 68 -9.91 -3.10 -30.36
N LEU A 69 -10.73 -2.13 -29.95
CA LEU A 69 -10.81 -1.69 -28.55
C LEU A 69 -11.35 -2.81 -27.65
N GLU A 70 -12.36 -3.54 -28.10
CA GLU A 70 -12.89 -4.70 -27.39
C GLU A 70 -11.80 -5.75 -27.17
N ALA A 71 -11.09 -6.13 -28.24
CA ALA A 71 -10.01 -7.09 -28.17
C ALA A 71 -8.88 -6.61 -27.24
N ALA A 72 -8.51 -5.33 -27.29
CA ALA A 72 -7.49 -4.75 -26.42
C ALA A 72 -7.90 -4.77 -24.94
N LEU A 73 -9.16 -4.46 -24.62
CA LEU A 73 -9.68 -4.50 -23.25
C LEU A 73 -9.77 -5.92 -22.70
N LEU A 74 -10.17 -6.89 -23.53
CA LEU A 74 -10.21 -8.30 -23.14
C LEU A 74 -8.80 -8.87 -22.92
N MET A 75 -7.84 -8.53 -23.79
CA MET A 75 -6.43 -8.88 -23.60
C MET A 75 -5.80 -8.22 -22.36
N ALA A 76 -6.41 -7.12 -21.87
CA ALA A 76 -6.04 -6.42 -20.66
C ALA A 76 -6.79 -6.91 -19.41
N ASP A 77 -7.47 -8.06 -19.48
CA ASP A 77 -8.23 -8.68 -18.38
C ASP A 77 -9.39 -7.84 -17.82
N ALA A 78 -9.95 -6.90 -18.62
CA ALA A 78 -11.12 -6.13 -18.19
C ALA A 78 -12.36 -7.01 -17.94
N GLY A 79 -12.45 -8.15 -18.64
CA GLY A 79 -13.55 -9.09 -18.55
C GLY A 79 -14.76 -8.69 -19.42
N VAL A 80 -15.45 -9.70 -19.97
CA VAL A 80 -16.48 -9.52 -21.01
C VAL A 80 -17.57 -8.51 -20.62
N LYS A 81 -18.12 -8.62 -19.41
CA LYS A 81 -19.22 -7.75 -18.97
C LYS A 81 -18.79 -6.29 -18.83
N ALA A 82 -17.61 -6.03 -18.28
CA ALA A 82 -17.11 -4.67 -18.10
C ALA A 82 -16.72 -4.05 -19.45
N THR A 83 -16.09 -4.83 -20.33
CA THR A 83 -15.79 -4.41 -21.71
C THR A 83 -17.05 -4.02 -22.47
N GLN A 84 -18.09 -4.87 -22.47
CA GLN A 84 -19.34 -4.57 -23.16
C GLN A 84 -20.00 -3.31 -22.62
N TYR A 85 -20.10 -3.18 -21.29
CA TYR A 85 -20.64 -1.99 -20.64
C TYR A 85 -19.90 -0.71 -21.07
N LEU A 86 -18.56 -0.77 -21.08
CA LEU A 86 -17.71 0.37 -21.42
C LEU A 86 -17.83 0.76 -22.90
N LEU A 87 -17.92 -0.22 -23.80
CA LEU A 87 -18.08 0.03 -25.24
C LEU A 87 -19.45 0.63 -25.57
N ASP A 88 -20.52 0.14 -24.95
CA ASP A 88 -21.87 0.67 -25.15
C ASP A 88 -21.96 2.12 -24.66
N ASP A 89 -21.39 2.43 -23.49
CA ASP A 89 -21.32 3.80 -22.98
C ASP A 89 -20.44 4.71 -23.85
N LEU A 90 -19.29 4.20 -24.32
CA LEU A 90 -18.41 4.95 -25.20
C LEU A 90 -19.09 5.31 -26.53
N LYS A 91 -19.75 4.35 -27.19
CA LYS A 91 -20.50 4.58 -28.45
C LYS A 91 -21.56 5.66 -28.28
N ARG A 92 -22.27 5.65 -27.15
CA ARG A 92 -23.26 6.68 -26.80
C ARG A 92 -22.59 8.05 -26.66
N ARG A 93 -21.51 8.16 -25.88
CA ARG A 93 -20.77 9.42 -25.68
C ARG A 93 -20.20 9.99 -26.98
N VAL A 94 -19.63 9.15 -27.83
CA VAL A 94 -19.07 9.56 -29.14
C VAL A 94 -20.17 10.17 -30.02
N LYS A 95 -21.35 9.54 -30.06
CA LYS A 95 -22.50 10.03 -30.82
C LYS A 95 -23.04 11.37 -30.26
N GLU A 96 -23.14 11.49 -28.94
CA GLU A 96 -23.59 12.72 -28.27
C GLU A 96 -22.62 13.89 -28.47
N ALA A 97 -21.31 13.63 -28.32
CA ALA A 97 -20.25 14.62 -28.49
C ALA A 97 -19.95 14.94 -29.97
N LYS A 98 -20.49 14.14 -30.91
CA LYS A 98 -20.16 14.20 -32.35
C LYS A 98 -18.65 14.17 -32.59
N ALA A 99 -17.94 13.34 -31.83
CA ALA A 99 -16.49 13.24 -31.93
C ALA A 99 -16.10 12.65 -33.31
N THR A 100 -15.19 13.34 -34.00
CA THR A 100 -14.73 12.96 -35.35
C THR A 100 -13.26 12.55 -35.42
N ASP A 101 -12.52 12.67 -34.31
CA ASP A 101 -11.10 12.33 -34.22
C ASP A 101 -10.86 11.26 -33.13
N PRO A 102 -10.01 10.25 -33.39
CA PRO A 102 -9.69 9.20 -32.42
C PRO A 102 -9.14 9.68 -31.07
N GLN A 103 -8.43 10.82 -30.99
CA GLN A 103 -7.99 11.34 -29.69
C GLN A 103 -9.16 11.85 -28.84
N ALA A 104 -10.21 12.38 -29.47
CA ALA A 104 -11.44 12.74 -28.77
C ALA A 104 -12.15 11.49 -28.22
N VAL A 105 -12.19 10.39 -28.98
CA VAL A 105 -12.72 9.10 -28.50
C VAL A 105 -11.92 8.57 -27.31
N ARG A 106 -10.58 8.67 -27.38
CA ARG A 106 -9.71 8.29 -26.27
C ARG A 106 -10.00 9.10 -25.00
N ALA A 107 -10.24 10.40 -25.11
CA ALA A 107 -10.62 11.22 -23.97
C ALA A 107 -11.96 10.78 -23.37
N LEU A 108 -12.96 10.50 -24.22
CA LEU A 108 -14.26 9.97 -23.78
C LEU A 108 -14.15 8.60 -23.10
N LEU A 109 -13.23 7.74 -23.55
CA LEU A 109 -12.94 6.46 -22.89
C LEU A 109 -12.35 6.69 -21.49
N VAL A 110 -11.43 7.64 -21.34
CA VAL A 110 -10.87 8.01 -20.02
C VAL A 110 -11.97 8.53 -19.10
N ASP A 111 -12.88 9.37 -19.60
CA ASP A 111 -14.01 9.87 -18.83
C ASP A 111 -14.95 8.74 -18.40
N ALA A 112 -15.30 7.83 -19.32
CA ALA A 112 -16.16 6.67 -19.03
C ALA A 112 -15.53 5.74 -17.97
N LEU A 113 -14.24 5.44 -18.09
CA LEU A 113 -13.50 4.67 -17.09
C LEU A 113 -13.46 5.39 -15.73
N THR A 114 -13.20 6.69 -15.74
CA THR A 114 -13.14 7.51 -14.51
C THR A 114 -14.48 7.51 -13.80
N GLU A 115 -15.57 7.68 -14.54
CA GLU A 115 -16.93 7.66 -14.00
C GLU A 115 -17.33 6.28 -13.49
N LEU A 116 -16.94 5.21 -14.18
CA LEU A 116 -17.17 3.82 -13.75
C LEU A 116 -16.45 3.51 -12.43
N LEU A 117 -15.23 4.02 -12.24
CA LEU A 117 -14.40 3.73 -11.06
C LEU A 117 -14.72 4.65 -9.87
N ARG A 118 -15.21 5.86 -10.11
CA ARG A 118 -15.44 6.88 -9.06
C ARG A 118 -16.32 6.39 -7.89
N PRO A 119 -17.42 5.65 -8.09
CA PRO A 119 -18.23 5.14 -6.97
C PRO A 119 -17.49 4.14 -6.08
N LEU A 120 -16.39 3.55 -6.56
CA LEU A 120 -15.57 2.59 -5.82
C LEU A 120 -14.43 3.27 -5.04
N GLU A 121 -14.22 4.56 -5.25
CA GLU A 121 -13.21 5.34 -4.52
C GLU A 121 -13.66 5.54 -3.07
N LYS A 122 -13.03 4.81 -2.15
CA LYS A 122 -13.20 4.97 -0.70
C LYS A 122 -11.85 5.23 -0.05
N GLN A 123 -11.76 6.29 0.73
CA GLN A 123 -10.56 6.58 1.52
C GLN A 123 -10.49 5.65 2.74
N LEU A 124 -9.28 5.22 3.07
CA LEU A 124 -9.00 4.50 4.30
C LEU A 124 -8.96 5.53 5.45
N THR A 125 -10.00 5.57 6.26
CA THR A 125 -10.09 6.48 7.41
C THR A 125 -9.88 5.74 8.72
N LEU A 126 -9.05 6.29 9.60
CA LEU A 126 -8.90 5.79 10.96
C LEU A 126 -10.13 6.18 11.79
N THR A 127 -10.49 5.33 12.76
CA THR A 127 -11.61 5.61 13.67
C THR A 127 -11.22 6.67 14.71
N ASP A 128 -12.19 7.45 15.16
CA ASP A 128 -12.02 8.39 16.29
C ASP A 128 -11.82 7.68 17.64
N ALA A 129 -12.15 6.37 17.71
CA ALA A 129 -12.00 5.53 18.89
C ALA A 129 -10.90 4.47 18.67
N PRO A 130 -9.61 4.84 18.78
CA PRO A 130 -8.49 3.94 18.48
C PRO A 130 -8.44 2.71 19.42
N PRO A 131 -7.87 1.58 18.95
CA PRO A 131 -7.21 1.44 17.65
C PRO A 131 -8.18 1.19 16.49
N THR A 132 -7.80 1.63 15.30
CA THR A 132 -8.39 1.16 14.04
C THR A 132 -7.95 -0.27 13.77
N VAL A 133 -8.85 -1.21 14.01
CA VAL A 133 -8.63 -2.64 13.69
C VAL A 133 -8.85 -2.92 12.21
N MET A 134 -7.80 -3.38 11.53
CA MET A 134 -7.79 -3.80 10.12
C MET A 134 -7.49 -5.29 10.01
N MET A 135 -8.29 -6.02 9.23
CA MET A 135 -8.07 -7.45 8.97
C MET A 135 -7.66 -7.67 7.52
N VAL A 136 -6.49 -8.25 7.28
CA VAL A 136 -5.99 -8.50 5.92
C VAL A 136 -6.25 -9.95 5.54
N VAL A 137 -7.01 -10.15 4.48
CA VAL A 137 -7.47 -11.46 3.99
C VAL A 137 -7.10 -11.67 2.52
N GLY A 138 -7.17 -12.91 2.05
CA GLY A 138 -6.81 -13.28 0.68
C GLY A 138 -6.04 -14.60 0.61
N VAL A 139 -5.84 -15.13 -0.59
CA VAL A 139 -5.24 -16.46 -0.78
C VAL A 139 -3.72 -16.46 -0.57
N ASN A 140 -3.13 -17.64 -0.45
CA ASN A 140 -1.69 -17.84 -0.33
C ASN A 140 -1.03 -17.36 -1.61
N GLY A 141 0.11 -16.70 -1.47
CA GLY A 141 0.83 -16.14 -2.62
C GLY A 141 0.31 -14.78 -3.10
N ALA A 142 -0.92 -14.36 -2.72
CA ALA A 142 -1.48 -13.07 -3.17
C ALA A 142 -0.72 -11.82 -2.68
N GLY A 143 0.25 -11.99 -1.77
CA GLY A 143 1.05 -10.88 -1.25
C GLY A 143 0.50 -10.19 0.01
N LYS A 144 -0.33 -10.88 0.81
CA LYS A 144 -0.88 -10.36 2.09
C LYS A 144 0.19 -9.79 3.03
N THR A 145 1.12 -10.62 3.48
CA THR A 145 2.17 -10.21 4.44
C THR A 145 3.05 -9.08 3.89
N THR A 146 3.32 -9.08 2.57
CA THR A 146 4.04 -7.98 1.90
C THR A 146 3.21 -6.69 1.87
N SER A 147 1.90 -6.79 1.64
CA SER A 147 0.99 -5.64 1.64
C SER A 147 0.81 -5.06 3.05
N ILE A 148 0.74 -5.92 4.08
CA ILE A 148 0.77 -5.51 5.48
C ILE A 148 2.05 -4.73 5.77
N GLY A 149 3.23 -5.27 5.43
CA GLY A 149 4.49 -4.56 5.64
C GLY A 149 4.57 -3.19 4.97
N LYS A 150 4.07 -3.07 3.74
CA LYS A 150 3.97 -1.78 3.03
C LYS A 150 3.01 -0.82 3.72
N LEU A 151 1.83 -1.29 4.12
CA LEU A 151 0.82 -0.49 4.81
C LEU A 151 1.31 -0.03 6.18
N THR A 152 1.94 -0.91 6.95
CA THR A 152 2.56 -0.60 8.24
C THR A 152 3.61 0.48 8.09
N ARG A 153 4.51 0.36 7.12
CA ARG A 153 5.52 1.38 6.84
C ARG A 153 4.87 2.72 6.48
N HIS A 154 3.87 2.71 5.59
CA HIS A 154 3.18 3.94 5.18
C HIS A 154 2.48 4.64 6.35
N LEU A 155 1.83 3.88 7.24
CA LEU A 155 1.18 4.41 8.44
C LEU A 155 2.20 4.92 9.47
N ALA A 156 3.29 4.20 9.68
CA ALA A 156 4.37 4.61 10.60
C ALA A 156 5.10 5.87 10.10
N GLU A 157 5.34 5.99 8.79
CA GLU A 157 5.87 7.22 8.16
C GLU A 157 4.90 8.41 8.28
N GLY A 158 3.60 8.15 8.48
CA GLY A 158 2.57 9.15 8.81
C GLY A 158 2.32 9.33 10.31
N ASP A 159 3.33 9.03 11.15
CA ASP A 159 3.31 9.15 12.62
C ASP A 159 2.21 8.34 13.33
N GLN A 160 1.65 7.30 12.69
CA GLN A 160 0.67 6.41 13.33
C GLN A 160 1.37 5.30 14.10
N LYS A 161 0.95 5.07 15.35
CA LYS A 161 1.42 3.96 16.18
C LYS A 161 0.72 2.67 15.78
N VAL A 162 1.41 1.85 14.98
CA VAL A 162 0.88 0.58 14.47
C VAL A 162 1.28 -0.60 15.37
N LEU A 163 0.37 -1.56 15.55
CA LEU A 163 0.63 -2.86 16.17
C LEU A 163 0.22 -3.98 15.21
N LEU A 164 1.12 -4.94 14.99
CA LEU A 164 0.84 -6.09 14.12
C LEU A 164 0.33 -7.28 14.93
N ALA A 165 -0.64 -8.02 14.37
CA ALA A 165 -1.10 -9.29 14.92
C ALA A 165 -0.81 -10.43 13.93
N ALA A 166 0.04 -11.37 14.33
CA ALA A 166 0.44 -12.50 13.52
C ALA A 166 -0.57 -13.66 13.62
N ALA A 167 -1.77 -13.46 13.07
CA ALA A 167 -2.86 -14.42 13.15
C ALA A 167 -2.80 -15.55 12.09
N ASP A 168 -1.84 -15.54 11.15
CA ASP A 168 -1.45 -16.74 10.37
C ASP A 168 -0.61 -17.68 11.26
N THR A 169 -1.27 -18.30 12.24
CA THR A 169 -0.61 -19.10 13.29
C THR A 169 -0.10 -20.45 12.79
N PHE A 170 -0.56 -20.91 11.63
CA PHE A 170 -0.16 -22.18 11.03
C PHE A 170 1.17 -22.11 10.29
N ARG A 171 1.51 -20.94 9.71
CA ARG A 171 2.69 -20.80 8.85
C ARG A 171 3.81 -20.08 9.60
N ALA A 172 4.75 -20.85 10.17
CA ALA A 172 5.94 -20.30 10.84
C ALA A 172 6.69 -19.28 9.98
N ALA A 173 6.89 -19.57 8.69
CA ALA A 173 7.54 -18.65 7.76
C ALA A 173 6.76 -17.34 7.53
N ALA A 174 5.42 -17.37 7.60
CA ALA A 174 4.62 -16.14 7.49
C ALA A 174 4.81 -15.23 8.71
N ARG A 175 4.86 -15.82 9.91
CA ARG A 175 5.17 -15.10 11.15
C ARG A 175 6.57 -14.48 11.10
N GLU A 176 7.59 -15.26 10.71
CA GLU A 176 8.96 -14.77 10.58
C GLU A 176 9.06 -13.62 9.57
N GLN A 177 8.40 -13.76 8.42
CA GLN A 177 8.34 -12.70 7.41
C GLN A 177 7.66 -11.43 7.96
N LEU A 178 6.57 -11.58 8.71
CA LEU A 178 5.88 -10.44 9.33
C LEU A 178 6.75 -9.76 10.41
N SER A 179 7.51 -10.52 11.20
CA SER A 179 8.47 -9.97 12.17
C SER A 179 9.55 -9.14 11.49
N ILE A 180 10.10 -9.59 10.35
CA ILE A 180 11.08 -8.81 9.58
C ILE A 180 10.48 -7.47 9.11
N TRP A 181 9.21 -7.45 8.72
CA TRP A 181 8.51 -6.20 8.38
C TRP A 181 8.26 -5.31 9.61
N ALA A 182 7.92 -5.91 10.75
CA ALA A 182 7.75 -5.21 12.01
C ALA A 182 9.05 -4.50 12.42
N ASP A 183 10.17 -5.22 12.40
CA ASP A 183 11.49 -4.69 12.72
C ASP A 183 11.91 -3.55 11.79
N ARG A 184 11.68 -3.71 10.48
CA ARG A 184 11.97 -2.67 9.47
C ARG A 184 11.15 -1.41 9.64
N ALA A 185 9.93 -1.51 10.15
CA ALA A 185 9.06 -0.38 10.40
C ALA A 185 9.15 0.12 11.86
N HIS A 186 9.99 -0.51 12.69
CA HIS A 186 10.11 -0.23 14.13
C HIS A 186 8.77 -0.31 14.88
N VAL A 187 7.92 -1.28 14.51
CA VAL A 187 6.62 -1.52 15.15
C VAL A 187 6.61 -2.82 15.94
N GLU A 188 5.72 -2.91 16.92
CA GLU A 188 5.57 -4.12 17.72
C GLU A 188 4.69 -5.16 17.00
N ILE A 189 4.88 -6.43 17.39
CA ILE A 189 4.12 -7.56 16.88
C ILE A 189 3.64 -8.44 18.04
N VAL A 190 2.36 -8.82 18.00
CA VAL A 190 1.76 -9.84 18.87
C VAL A 190 1.71 -11.15 18.09
N SER A 191 2.34 -12.18 18.64
CA SER A 191 2.34 -13.51 18.05
C SER A 191 2.35 -14.58 19.14
N GLN A 192 1.71 -15.72 18.85
CA GLN A 192 1.78 -16.91 19.68
C GLN A 192 1.76 -18.14 18.77
N GLU A 193 2.72 -19.03 18.94
CA GLU A 193 2.87 -20.22 18.11
C GLU A 193 1.79 -21.26 18.45
N GLY A 194 1.15 -21.82 17.42
CA GLY A 194 0.09 -22.83 17.58
C GLY A 194 -1.19 -22.32 18.25
N ALA A 195 -1.32 -21.01 18.46
CA ALA A 195 -2.49 -20.41 19.07
C ALA A 195 -3.66 -20.28 18.08
N ASP A 196 -4.86 -20.08 18.64
CA ASP A 196 -6.04 -19.74 17.87
C ASP A 196 -5.90 -18.33 17.25
N PRO A 197 -6.00 -18.16 15.91
CA PRO A 197 -5.90 -16.85 15.25
C PRO A 197 -6.80 -15.77 15.87
N ALA A 198 -7.99 -16.17 16.31
CA ALA A 198 -8.95 -15.27 16.93
C ALA A 198 -8.47 -14.77 18.31
N ALA A 199 -7.78 -15.60 19.08
CA ALA A 199 -7.19 -15.22 20.36
C ALA A 199 -6.00 -14.26 20.17
N VAL A 200 -5.09 -14.57 19.23
CA VAL A 200 -3.96 -13.69 18.89
C VAL A 200 -4.44 -12.28 18.50
N THR A 201 -5.50 -12.21 17.68
CA THR A 201 -6.05 -10.92 17.25
C THR A 201 -6.75 -10.19 18.41
N PHE A 202 -7.47 -10.91 19.27
CA PHE A 202 -8.11 -10.34 20.47
C PHE A 202 -7.08 -9.72 21.42
N ASP A 203 -6.00 -10.44 21.69
CA ASP A 203 -4.92 -9.97 22.56
C ASP A 203 -4.20 -8.78 21.95
N ALA A 204 -3.99 -8.78 20.63
CA ALA A 204 -3.42 -7.63 19.92
C ALA A 204 -4.29 -6.37 20.05
N ILE A 205 -5.62 -6.48 19.97
CA ILE A 205 -6.51 -5.32 20.14
C ILE A 205 -6.44 -4.78 21.57
N ASN A 206 -6.47 -5.66 22.59
CA ASN A 206 -6.35 -5.23 23.97
C ASN A 206 -4.98 -4.60 24.27
N ALA A 207 -3.90 -5.19 23.74
CA ALA A 207 -2.55 -4.63 23.83
C ALA A 207 -2.46 -3.28 23.13
N GLY A 208 -3.02 -3.16 21.92
CA GLY A 208 -3.08 -1.91 21.16
C GLY A 208 -3.79 -0.81 21.94
N ARG A 209 -4.95 -1.10 22.52
CA ARG A 209 -5.68 -0.16 23.39
C ARG A 209 -4.86 0.24 24.63
N ALA A 210 -4.28 -0.73 25.33
CA ALA A 210 -3.50 -0.47 26.54
C ALA A 210 -2.23 0.36 26.26
N ARG A 211 -1.65 0.22 25.06
CA ARG A 211 -0.45 0.93 24.62
C ARG A 211 -0.75 2.24 23.90
N GLY A 212 -2.02 2.58 23.69
CA GLY A 212 -2.42 3.76 22.92
C GLY A 212 -1.97 3.70 21.45
N CYS A 213 -2.10 2.54 20.80
CA CYS A 213 -1.86 2.39 19.36
C CYS A 213 -3.02 2.97 18.55
N ASP A 214 -2.72 3.58 17.41
CA ASP A 214 -3.71 4.13 16.49
C ASP A 214 -4.30 3.05 15.58
N VAL A 215 -3.50 2.03 15.23
CA VAL A 215 -3.88 0.99 14.27
C VAL A 215 -3.43 -0.39 14.75
N VAL A 216 -4.31 -1.38 14.60
CA VAL A 216 -3.98 -2.81 14.76
C VAL A 216 -4.23 -3.51 13.43
N ILE A 217 -3.20 -4.15 12.86
CA ILE A 217 -3.32 -4.88 11.57
C ILE A 217 -3.12 -6.37 11.81
N ALA A 218 -4.13 -7.17 11.46
CA ALA A 218 -4.09 -8.62 11.59
C ALA A 218 -3.77 -9.31 10.26
N ASP A 219 -2.67 -10.08 10.23
CA ASP A 219 -2.35 -11.01 9.12
C ASP A 219 -3.10 -12.32 9.33
N THR A 220 -3.98 -12.70 8.40
CA THR A 220 -4.80 -13.91 8.50
C THR A 220 -4.28 -15.03 7.60
N ALA A 221 -4.69 -16.27 7.87
CA ALA A 221 -4.31 -17.43 7.06
C ALA A 221 -4.74 -17.29 5.59
N GLY A 222 -3.86 -17.65 4.67
CA GLY A 222 -4.08 -17.50 3.23
C GLY A 222 -4.73 -18.67 2.50
N ARG A 223 -5.79 -19.27 3.01
CA ARG A 223 -6.37 -20.45 2.32
C ARG A 223 -7.29 -20.04 1.17
N LEU A 224 -7.65 -20.98 0.29
CA LEU A 224 -8.64 -20.72 -0.76
C LEU A 224 -10.02 -20.46 -0.13
N PRO A 225 -10.81 -19.51 -0.65
CA PRO A 225 -12.15 -19.21 -0.11
C PRO A 225 -13.13 -20.38 -0.25
N THR A 226 -12.86 -21.34 -1.15
CA THR A 226 -13.62 -22.58 -1.30
C THR A 226 -13.44 -23.56 -0.14
N GLN A 227 -12.47 -23.33 0.75
CA GLN A 227 -12.30 -24.12 1.96
C GLN A 227 -13.26 -23.60 3.04
N LEU A 228 -14.35 -24.32 3.30
CA LEU A 228 -15.34 -23.99 4.35
C LEU A 228 -14.69 -23.66 5.70
N HIS A 229 -13.57 -24.32 6.02
CA HIS A 229 -12.82 -24.07 7.24
C HIS A 229 -12.25 -22.64 7.34
N LEU A 230 -11.82 -22.02 6.23
CA LEU A 230 -11.30 -20.66 6.23
C LEU A 230 -12.40 -19.64 6.53
N MET A 231 -13.57 -19.79 5.90
CA MET A 231 -14.67 -18.85 6.11
C MET A 231 -15.17 -18.88 7.55
N GLU A 232 -15.22 -20.07 8.17
CA GLU A 232 -15.55 -20.20 9.59
C GLU A 232 -14.46 -19.62 10.49
N GLU A 233 -13.18 -19.76 10.14
CA GLU A 233 -12.07 -19.11 10.87
C GLU A 233 -12.17 -17.58 10.81
N LEU A 234 -12.38 -16.99 9.62
CA LEU A 234 -12.53 -15.53 9.47
C LEU A 234 -13.77 -15.00 10.22
N LYS A 235 -14.91 -15.72 10.16
CA LYS A 235 -16.11 -15.38 10.95
C LYS A 235 -15.83 -15.46 12.44
N LYS A 236 -15.08 -16.48 12.89
CA LYS A 236 -14.68 -16.64 14.29
C LYS A 236 -13.80 -15.47 14.74
N ILE A 237 -12.78 -15.09 13.95
CA ILE A 237 -11.94 -13.92 14.23
C ILE A 237 -12.81 -12.68 14.38
N LYS A 238 -13.66 -12.37 13.38
CA LYS A 238 -14.58 -11.22 13.42
C LYS A 238 -15.45 -11.19 14.68
N ARG A 239 -16.05 -12.33 15.04
CA ARG A 239 -16.91 -12.44 16.25
C ARG A 239 -16.13 -12.22 17.53
N VAL A 240 -14.89 -12.72 17.61
CA VAL A 240 -14.06 -12.61 18.82
C VAL A 240 -13.53 -11.19 18.96
N ILE A 241 -13.05 -10.55 17.90
CA ILE A 241 -12.55 -9.17 17.97
C ILE A 241 -13.64 -8.17 18.30
N GLY A 242 -14.88 -8.42 17.88
CA GLY A 242 -16.06 -7.64 18.28
C GLY A 242 -16.29 -7.60 19.80
N LYS A 243 -15.78 -8.59 20.55
CA LYS A 243 -15.82 -8.58 22.03
C LYS A 243 -14.74 -7.69 22.64
N ALA A 244 -13.63 -7.48 21.94
CA ALA A 244 -12.57 -6.57 22.39
C ALA A 244 -12.93 -5.10 22.09
N GLN A 245 -13.57 -4.88 20.94
CA GLN A 245 -14.03 -3.60 20.45
C GLN A 245 -15.25 -3.79 19.54
N GLU A 246 -16.39 -3.23 19.94
CA GLU A 246 -17.71 -3.51 19.32
C GLU A 246 -17.77 -3.22 17.81
N THR A 247 -17.08 -2.17 17.35
CA THR A 247 -17.03 -1.75 15.95
C THR A 247 -15.98 -2.49 15.11
N ALA A 248 -15.19 -3.38 15.71
CA ALA A 248 -14.12 -4.08 15.01
C ALA A 248 -14.64 -5.29 14.20
N PRO A 249 -14.03 -5.60 13.03
CA PRO A 249 -12.99 -4.83 12.36
C PRO A 249 -13.59 -3.61 11.64
N HIS A 250 -12.87 -2.49 11.64
CA HIS A 250 -13.29 -1.28 10.90
C HIS A 250 -13.07 -1.44 9.41
N GLU A 251 -12.00 -2.16 9.03
CA GLU A 251 -11.65 -2.43 7.64
C GLU A 251 -11.26 -3.89 7.44
N VAL A 252 -11.71 -4.46 6.32
CA VAL A 252 -11.35 -5.81 5.88
C VAL A 252 -10.74 -5.69 4.50
N LEU A 253 -9.42 -5.84 4.42
CA LEU A 253 -8.65 -5.62 3.20
C LEU A 253 -8.42 -6.96 2.49
N LEU A 254 -9.08 -7.15 1.35
CA LEU A 254 -8.83 -8.29 0.48
C LEU A 254 -7.62 -8.01 -0.42
N VAL A 255 -6.59 -8.83 -0.31
CA VAL A 255 -5.41 -8.78 -1.18
C VAL A 255 -5.57 -9.79 -2.32
N VAL A 256 -5.46 -9.27 -3.55
CA VAL A 256 -5.57 -10.03 -4.80
C VAL A 256 -4.28 -9.85 -5.60
N ASP A 257 -3.80 -10.93 -6.23
CA ASP A 257 -2.65 -10.86 -7.13
C ASP A 257 -3.11 -10.37 -8.51
N GLY A 258 -2.67 -9.18 -8.92
CA GLY A 258 -2.99 -8.64 -10.24
C GLY A 258 -2.40 -9.43 -11.40
N ASN A 259 -1.42 -10.32 -11.17
CA ASN A 259 -0.83 -11.16 -12.22
C ASN A 259 -1.71 -12.35 -12.61
N THR A 260 -2.71 -12.71 -11.78
CA THR A 260 -3.59 -13.84 -12.09
C THR A 260 -4.69 -13.49 -13.09
N GLY A 261 -4.91 -12.21 -13.40
CA GLY A 261 -5.97 -11.78 -14.30
C GLY A 261 -7.37 -12.10 -13.74
N GLN A 262 -8.31 -12.39 -14.64
CA GLN A 262 -9.69 -12.83 -14.35
C GLN A 262 -9.77 -14.31 -13.94
#